data_AF-A0A1E3GYH2-F1
#
_entry.id   AF-A0A1E3GYH2-F1
#
_cell.length_a   1.000
_cell.length_b   1.000
_cell.length_c   1.000
_cell.angle_alpha   90.00
_cell.angle_beta   90.00
_cell.angle_gamma   90.00
#
_symmetry.space_group_name_H-M   'P 1'
#
loop_
_entity.id
_entity.type
_entity.pdbx_description
1 polymer ?
#
loop_
_entity_poly.entity_id
_entity_poly.type
_entity_poly.pdbx_seq_one_letter_code
_entity_poly.pdbx_strand_id
1 'polypeptide(L)'
;MSKVDGEDTVHGEQAGLHVGPATSRAKTPPCPLTGGRSRLVQRIPPRFLADLWRIAGRTDISGHYGGIDQLGLYRSDCGLHFFHPMIAGSADFYEDLYSRWRGHDAPERGLADRQEYLRSTRHVRPGDRVLDVGCGRGGFASHLGHAEFTGLDPHAVPTPTRGCCARRHGRISKRAARAMTSSPPFR
;
A
#
# COMPACT_ATOMS: atom_id res chain seq x y z
N MET A 1 -18.61 39.18 44.77
CA MET A 1 -17.14 39.15 44.77
C MET A 1 -16.75 37.73 45.17
N SER A 2 -16.49 36.87 44.19
CA SER A 2 -15.13 36.40 43.82
C SER A 2 -14.70 35.24 44.75
N LYS A 3 -14.22 34.08 44.31
CA LYS A 3 -13.71 33.65 43.01
C LYS A 3 -13.72 32.11 42.96
N VAL A 4 -13.86 31.60 41.74
CA VAL A 4 -13.65 30.24 41.24
C VAL A 4 -12.20 29.80 41.52
N ASP A 5 -11.95 28.50 41.70
CA ASP A 5 -10.88 27.74 41.02
C ASP A 5 -11.05 26.22 41.29
N GLY A 6 -11.68 25.53 40.33
CA GLY A 6 -11.79 24.08 40.26
C GLY A 6 -10.80 23.54 39.22
N GLU A 7 -10.07 22.50 39.58
CA GLU A 7 -9.04 21.86 38.76
C GLU A 7 -9.66 21.12 37.55
N ASP A 8 -9.47 21.66 36.35
CA ASP A 8 -9.82 21.02 35.09
C ASP A 8 -8.81 19.91 34.76
N THR A 9 -9.23 18.66 34.95
CA THR A 9 -8.54 17.48 34.42
C THR A 9 -8.96 17.31 32.95
N VAL A 10 -8.08 17.66 32.01
CA VAL A 10 -8.30 17.48 30.57
C VAL A 10 -8.17 15.99 30.23
N HIS A 11 -9.30 15.28 30.23
CA HIS A 11 -9.39 14.00 29.54
C HIS A 11 -9.56 14.26 28.04
N GLY A 12 -8.51 13.97 27.28
CA GLY A 12 -8.52 14.00 25.83
C GLY A 12 -9.55 13.02 25.28
N GLU A 13 -10.61 13.57 24.70
CA GLU A 13 -11.62 12.85 23.94
C GLU A 13 -10.97 12.18 22.72
N GLN A 14 -10.77 10.86 22.82
CA GLN A 14 -10.49 10.05 21.64
C GLN A 14 -11.77 10.03 20.80
N ALA A 15 -11.72 10.68 19.64
CA ALA A 15 -12.73 10.56 18.60
C ALA A 15 -12.79 9.10 18.12
N GLY A 16 -13.55 8.28 18.85
CA GLY A 16 -13.95 6.96 18.43
C GLY A 16 -14.84 7.10 17.20
N LEU A 17 -14.36 6.58 16.07
CA LEU A 17 -15.16 6.42 14.87
C LEU A 17 -16.27 5.40 15.18
N HIS A 18 -17.41 5.88 15.65
CA HIS A 18 -18.62 5.08 15.79
C HIS A 18 -19.10 4.69 14.38
N VAL A 19 -18.77 3.48 13.96
CA VAL A 19 -19.35 2.86 12.76
C VAL A 19 -20.68 2.24 13.16
N GLY A 20 -21.76 3.01 13.04
CA GLY A 20 -23.11 2.45 13.04
C GLY A 20 -23.34 1.57 11.79
N PRO A 21 -24.33 0.66 11.82
CA PRO A 21 -24.59 -0.23 10.69
C PRO A 21 -25.12 0.58 9.52
N ALA A 22 -24.26 0.87 8.54
CA ALA A 22 -24.61 1.65 7.37
C ALA A 22 -25.27 0.76 6.31
N THR A 23 -26.58 0.60 6.39
CA THR A 23 -27.43 0.19 5.25
C THR A 23 -27.61 1.35 4.26
N SER A 24 -26.50 1.93 3.78
CA SER A 24 -26.54 2.89 2.67
C SER A 24 -26.40 2.14 1.35
N ARG A 25 -27.27 2.42 0.38
CA ARG A 25 -27.17 1.93 -0.99
C ARG A 25 -25.88 2.50 -1.59
N ALA A 26 -24.77 1.78 -1.44
CA ALA A 26 -23.44 2.28 -1.74
C ALA A 26 -23.39 2.81 -3.19
N LYS A 27 -23.08 4.10 -3.32
CA LYS A 27 -22.89 4.77 -4.60
C LYS A 27 -21.79 4.03 -5.37
N THR A 28 -22.03 3.71 -6.64
CA THR A 28 -21.04 3.05 -7.50
C THR A 28 -19.77 3.91 -7.55
N PRO A 29 -18.59 3.36 -7.20
CA PRO A 29 -17.35 4.13 -7.17
C PRO A 29 -16.91 4.50 -8.60
N PRO A 30 -16.35 5.71 -8.82
CA PRO A 30 -15.72 6.03 -10.09
C PRO A 30 -14.44 5.21 -10.31
N CYS A 31 -13.94 5.19 -11.54
CA CYS A 31 -12.65 4.59 -11.86
C CYS A 31 -11.52 5.33 -11.10
N PRO A 32 -10.64 4.61 -10.37
CA PRO A 32 -9.55 5.27 -9.63
C PRO A 32 -8.46 5.87 -10.53
N LEU A 33 -8.37 5.45 -11.79
CA LEU A 33 -7.38 5.99 -12.73
C LEU A 33 -7.90 7.17 -13.55
N THR A 34 -9.17 7.17 -13.95
CA THR A 34 -9.71 8.15 -14.91
C THR A 34 -10.87 8.97 -14.35
N GLY A 35 -11.40 8.64 -13.18
CA GLY A 35 -12.65 9.21 -12.66
C GLY A 35 -13.91 8.79 -13.43
N GLY A 36 -13.77 8.01 -14.50
CA GLY A 36 -14.87 7.56 -15.35
C GLY A 36 -15.82 6.59 -14.66
N ARG A 37 -16.83 6.12 -15.41
CA ARG A 37 -17.84 5.19 -14.87
C ARG A 37 -17.23 3.83 -14.57
N SER A 38 -17.86 3.14 -13.62
CA SER A 38 -17.60 1.73 -13.34
C SER A 38 -18.91 0.97 -13.19
N ARG A 39 -18.83 -0.35 -13.31
CA ARG A 39 -19.92 -1.27 -13.02
C ARG A 39 -19.45 -2.34 -12.04
N LEU A 40 -20.34 -2.75 -11.15
CA LEU A 40 -20.10 -3.87 -10.25
C LEU A 40 -20.01 -5.17 -11.08
N VAL A 41 -18.95 -5.93 -10.86
CA VAL A 41 -18.73 -7.26 -11.43
C VAL A 41 -19.17 -8.33 -10.45
N GLN A 42 -18.75 -8.22 -9.18
CA GLN A 42 -19.01 -9.24 -8.17
C GLN A 42 -19.07 -8.62 -6.78
N ARG A 43 -19.94 -9.16 -5.92
CA ARG A 43 -19.90 -8.92 -4.48
C ARG A 43 -19.22 -10.09 -3.79
N ILE A 44 -18.28 -9.78 -2.90
CA ILE A 44 -17.38 -10.75 -2.27
C ILE A 44 -17.45 -10.52 -0.76
N PRO A 45 -17.93 -11.50 0.02
CA PRO A 45 -17.86 -11.43 1.47
C PRO A 45 -16.40 -11.43 1.94
N PRO A 46 -16.00 -10.57 2.89
CA PRO A 46 -14.61 -10.55 3.36
C PRO A 46 -14.13 -11.87 3.97
N ARG A 47 -15.03 -12.65 4.58
CA ARG A 47 -14.74 -14.00 5.07
C ARG A 47 -14.20 -14.91 3.97
N PHE A 48 -14.73 -14.82 2.76
CA PHE A 48 -14.26 -15.62 1.63
C PHE A 48 -12.80 -15.31 1.29
N LEU A 49 -12.43 -14.02 1.25
CA LEU A 49 -11.04 -13.63 1.00
C LEU A 49 -10.14 -14.01 2.17
N ALA A 50 -10.60 -13.86 3.41
CA ALA A 50 -9.85 -14.29 4.60
C ALA A 50 -9.55 -15.80 4.56
N ASP A 51 -10.54 -16.61 4.16
CA ASP A 51 -10.36 -18.05 4.01
C ASP A 51 -9.36 -18.40 2.90
N LEU A 52 -9.44 -17.73 1.74
CA LEU A 52 -8.47 -17.92 0.66
C LEU A 52 -7.04 -17.58 1.09
N TRP A 53 -6.84 -16.46 1.80
CA TRP A 53 -5.54 -16.06 2.29
C TRP A 53 -5.00 -16.98 3.38
N ARG A 54 -5.88 -17.51 4.23
CA ARG A 54 -5.51 -18.51 5.24
C ARG A 54 -5.10 -19.83 4.59
N ILE A 55 -5.80 -20.29 3.55
CA ILE A 55 -5.53 -21.56 2.88
C ILE A 55 -4.30 -21.46 1.97
N ALA A 56 -4.28 -20.48 1.07
CA ALA A 56 -3.24 -20.37 0.04
C ALA A 56 -2.03 -19.55 0.50
N GLY A 57 -2.27 -18.46 1.23
CA GLY A 57 -1.22 -17.53 1.69
C GLY A 57 -0.73 -17.79 3.11
N ARG A 58 -1.33 -18.76 3.82
CA ARG A 58 -1.08 -19.07 5.24
C ARG A 58 -1.10 -17.84 6.14
N THR A 59 -1.86 -16.81 5.76
CA THR A 59 -1.90 -15.50 6.43
C THR A 59 -3.33 -15.19 6.80
N ASP A 60 -3.56 -14.86 8.07
CA ASP A 60 -4.88 -14.44 8.53
C ASP A 60 -5.04 -12.94 8.29
N ILE A 61 -6.03 -12.58 7.48
CA ILE A 61 -6.38 -11.20 7.19
C ILE A 61 -7.79 -10.83 7.66
N SER A 62 -8.41 -11.67 8.49
CA SER A 62 -9.78 -11.47 8.96
C SER A 62 -9.98 -10.12 9.67
N GLY A 63 -8.97 -9.66 10.43
CA GLY A 63 -8.98 -8.37 11.13
C GLY A 63 -8.86 -7.13 10.22
N HIS A 64 -8.53 -7.29 8.94
CA HIS A 64 -8.21 -6.16 8.05
C HIS A 64 -9.43 -5.44 7.49
N TYR A 65 -10.60 -6.06 7.59
CA TYR A 65 -11.80 -5.57 6.92
C TYR A 65 -12.61 -4.58 7.75
N GLY A 66 -12.21 -4.26 8.98
CA GLY A 66 -12.74 -3.13 9.74
C GLY A 66 -14.27 -3.09 9.86
N GLY A 67 -14.93 -4.25 9.96
CA GLY A 67 -16.40 -4.32 10.03
C GLY A 67 -17.14 -4.17 8.70
N ILE A 68 -16.45 -4.22 7.56
CA ILE A 68 -17.07 -4.24 6.24
C ILE A 68 -17.75 -5.60 6.01
N ASP A 69 -19.00 -5.58 5.55
CA ASP A 69 -19.76 -6.80 5.27
C ASP A 69 -19.55 -7.33 3.85
N GLN A 70 -19.16 -6.45 2.91
CA GLN A 70 -19.04 -6.76 1.48
C GLN A 70 -17.96 -5.93 0.80
N LEU A 71 -17.14 -6.60 0.00
CA LEU A 71 -16.28 -5.98 -1.02
C LEU A 71 -16.95 -6.10 -2.39
N GLY A 72 -16.91 -5.04 -3.17
CA GLY A 72 -17.27 -5.10 -4.58
C GLY A 72 -16.04 -5.15 -5.46
N LEU A 73 -15.98 -6.10 -6.38
CA LEU A 73 -15.10 -6.05 -7.55
C LEU A 73 -15.81 -5.26 -8.63
N TYR A 74 -15.21 -4.18 -9.12
CA TYR A 74 -15.76 -3.31 -10.15
C TYR A 74 -14.88 -3.36 -11.41
N ARG A 75 -15.49 -3.11 -12.57
CA ARG A 75 -14.79 -2.88 -13.84
C ARG A 75 -15.14 -1.50 -14.36
N SER A 76 -14.12 -0.72 -14.71
CA SER A 76 -14.27 0.62 -15.31
C SER A 76 -14.40 0.57 -16.83
N ASP A 77 -14.86 1.68 -17.41
CA ASP A 77 -14.95 1.86 -18.87
C ASP A 77 -13.56 1.79 -19.56
N CYS A 78 -12.46 2.13 -18.86
CA CYS A 78 -11.09 1.95 -19.37
C CYS A 78 -10.54 0.51 -19.19
N GLY A 79 -11.36 -0.42 -18.71
CA GLY A 79 -11.01 -1.84 -18.57
C GLY A 79 -10.35 -2.23 -17.25
N LEU A 80 -9.99 -1.27 -16.38
CA LEU A 80 -9.43 -1.56 -15.06
C LEU A 80 -10.44 -2.28 -14.18
N HIS A 81 -10.01 -3.39 -13.57
CA HIS A 81 -10.70 -4.04 -12.46
C HIS A 81 -10.13 -3.54 -11.13
N PHE A 82 -10.99 -3.23 -10.16
CA PHE A 82 -10.57 -2.73 -8.86
C PHE A 82 -11.58 -3.12 -7.77
N PHE A 83 -11.10 -3.25 -6.54
CA PHE A 83 -11.95 -3.48 -5.37
C PHE A 83 -12.44 -2.17 -4.77
N HIS A 84 -13.66 -2.17 -4.24
CA HIS A 84 -14.19 -1.08 -3.42
C HIS A 84 -15.00 -1.64 -2.22
N PRO A 85 -14.81 -1.10 -1.00
CA PRO A 85 -13.80 -0.09 -0.64
C PRO A 85 -12.36 -0.57 -0.90
N MET A 86 -11.47 0.36 -1.22
CA MET A 86 -10.04 0.07 -1.35
C MET A 86 -9.47 0.00 0.05
N ILE A 87 -9.09 -1.21 0.47
CA ILE A 87 -8.51 -1.46 1.79
C ILE A 87 -7.01 -1.66 1.59
N ALA A 88 -6.21 -0.77 2.17
CA ALA A 88 -4.76 -0.93 2.18
C ALA A 88 -4.37 -2.01 3.20
N GLY A 89 -3.33 -2.79 2.90
CA GLY A 89 -2.70 -3.67 3.88
C GLY A 89 -2.12 -2.85 5.03
N SER A 90 -2.21 -3.35 6.27
CA SER A 90 -1.55 -2.72 7.41
C SER A 90 -0.07 -3.07 7.45
N ALA A 91 0.70 -2.34 8.26
CA ALA A 91 2.10 -2.67 8.50
C ALA A 91 2.27 -4.10 9.03
N ASP A 92 1.43 -4.51 9.99
CA ASP A 92 1.45 -5.86 10.57
C ASP A 92 1.19 -6.93 9.51
N PHE A 93 0.26 -6.68 8.58
CA PHE A 93 0.04 -7.61 7.47
C PHE A 93 1.25 -7.75 6.57
N TYR A 94 1.88 -6.64 6.19
CA TYR A 94 3.07 -6.71 5.34
C TYR A 94 4.25 -7.34 6.06
N GLU A 95 4.43 -7.08 7.36
CA GLU A 95 5.44 -7.76 8.18
C GLU A 95 5.21 -9.27 8.22
N ASP A 96 3.97 -9.69 8.51
CA ASP A 96 3.60 -11.09 8.59
C ASP A 96 3.74 -11.80 7.23
N LEU A 97 3.24 -11.17 6.16
CA LEU A 97 3.39 -11.62 4.78
C LEU A 97 4.87 -11.79 4.40
N TYR A 98 5.69 -10.76 4.64
CA TYR A 98 7.12 -10.81 4.36
C TYR A 98 7.86 -11.81 5.25
N SER A 99 7.37 -12.14 6.45
CA SER A 99 7.97 -13.16 7.31
C SER A 99 7.67 -14.57 6.79
N ARG A 100 6.44 -14.84 6.31
CA ARG A 100 6.07 -16.16 5.80
C ARG A 100 6.67 -16.46 4.44
N TRP A 101 6.81 -15.45 3.59
CA TRP A 101 7.56 -15.57 2.34
C TRP A 101 9.07 -15.81 2.56
N ARG A 102 9.58 -15.63 3.79
CA ARG A 102 10.94 -16.08 4.16
C ARG A 102 10.99 -17.56 4.55
N GLY A 103 9.89 -18.11 5.05
CA GLY A 103 9.84 -19.46 5.64
C GLY A 103 9.39 -20.57 4.70
N HIS A 104 8.61 -20.25 3.65
CA HIS A 104 8.14 -21.22 2.67
C HIS A 104 8.53 -20.77 1.25
N ASP A 105 9.50 -21.50 0.69
CA ASP A 105 9.86 -21.55 -0.73
C ASP A 105 10.10 -20.21 -1.45
N ALA A 106 11.25 -19.62 -1.17
CA ALA A 106 12.30 -19.70 -2.17
C ALA A 106 13.63 -19.83 -1.41
N PRO A 107 14.50 -20.84 -1.69
CA PRO A 107 15.90 -20.71 -1.32
C PRO A 107 16.34 -19.33 -1.81
N GLU A 108 17.24 -18.65 -1.11
CA GLU A 108 17.69 -17.27 -1.42
C GLU A 108 18.09 -17.05 -2.91
N ARG A 109 18.21 -18.13 -3.69
CA ARG A 109 18.28 -18.22 -5.16
C ARG A 109 17.02 -17.78 -5.94
N GLY A 110 15.79 -17.98 -5.46
CA GLY A 110 14.56 -17.78 -6.26
C GLY A 110 14.01 -16.35 -6.30
N LEU A 111 14.40 -15.48 -5.37
CA LEU A 111 14.09 -14.04 -5.43
C LEU A 111 15.12 -13.27 -6.27
N ALA A 112 16.39 -13.68 -6.25
CA ALA A 112 17.42 -13.12 -7.12
C ALA A 112 17.18 -13.54 -8.59
N ASP A 113 16.84 -14.80 -8.86
CA ASP A 113 16.67 -15.27 -10.25
C ASP A 113 15.27 -15.07 -10.82
N ARG A 114 14.51 -14.10 -10.28
CA ARG A 114 13.24 -13.67 -10.85
C ARG A 114 13.47 -13.21 -12.29
N GLN A 115 12.83 -13.91 -13.23
CA GLN A 115 12.97 -13.61 -14.67
C GLN A 115 12.60 -12.16 -14.98
N GLU A 116 11.66 -11.58 -14.22
CA GLU A 116 11.31 -10.17 -14.30
C GLU A 116 12.47 -9.23 -13.94
N TYR A 117 13.32 -9.58 -12.96
CA TYR A 117 14.49 -8.78 -12.60
C TYR A 117 15.53 -8.82 -13.71
N LEU A 118 15.86 -10.01 -14.20
CA LEU A 118 16.84 -10.19 -15.29
C LEU A 118 16.40 -9.53 -16.60
N ARG A 119 15.10 -9.47 -16.88
CA ARG A 119 14.57 -8.74 -18.04
C ARG A 119 14.67 -7.23 -17.84
N SER A 120 14.32 -6.76 -16.64
CA SER A 120 14.33 -5.33 -16.32
C SER A 120 15.74 -4.73 -16.37
N THR A 121 16.76 -5.46 -15.91
CA THR A 121 18.15 -4.97 -15.94
C THR A 121 18.70 -4.70 -17.34
N ARG A 122 18.15 -5.33 -18.38
CA ARG A 122 18.55 -5.08 -19.78
C ARG A 122 18.23 -3.67 -20.26
N HIS A 123 17.34 -2.98 -19.56
CA HIS A 123 16.97 -1.59 -19.85
C HIS A 123 17.81 -0.58 -19.04
N VAL A 124 18.63 -1.05 -18.09
CA VAL A 124 19.41 -0.20 -17.19
C VAL A 124 20.87 -0.15 -17.64
N ARG A 125 21.36 1.05 -17.92
CA ARG A 125 22.74 1.30 -18.32
C ARG A 125 23.62 1.55 -17.10
N PRO A 126 24.96 1.37 -17.24
CA PRO A 126 25.89 1.76 -16.19
C PRO A 126 25.72 3.24 -15.79
N GLY A 127 25.61 3.50 -14.48
CA GLY A 127 25.43 4.83 -13.92
C GLY A 127 23.99 5.36 -13.92
N ASP A 128 23.01 4.62 -14.46
CA ASP A 128 21.61 5.01 -14.38
C ASP A 128 21.13 5.08 -12.92
N ARG A 129 20.13 5.91 -12.67
CA ARG A 129 19.43 6.00 -11.37
C ARG A 129 18.14 5.21 -11.45
N VAL A 130 18.01 4.18 -10.62
CA VAL A 130 16.86 3.27 -10.59
C VAL A 130 16.08 3.47 -9.30
N LEU A 131 14.76 3.70 -9.45
CA LEU A 131 13.80 3.73 -8.34
C LEU A 131 12.92 2.47 -8.40
N ASP A 132 12.89 1.71 -7.31
CA ASP A 132 12.04 0.52 -7.15
C ASP A 132 10.93 0.80 -6.12
N VAL A 133 9.68 0.89 -6.58
CA VAL A 133 8.50 1.18 -5.74
C VAL A 133 7.82 -0.12 -5.34
N GLY A 134 7.68 -0.36 -4.04
CA GLY A 134 7.29 -1.67 -3.50
C GLY A 134 8.48 -2.63 -3.49
N CYS A 135 9.68 -2.11 -3.25
CA CYS A 135 10.93 -2.89 -3.34
C CYS A 135 11.01 -4.04 -2.32
N GLY A 136 10.13 -4.06 -1.30
CA GLY A 136 10.18 -5.02 -0.21
C GLY A 136 11.56 -5.06 0.42
N ARG A 137 12.25 -6.21 0.31
CA ARG A 137 13.61 -6.38 0.85
C ARG A 137 14.74 -5.86 -0.04
N GLY A 138 14.42 -5.35 -1.22
CA GLY A 138 15.40 -4.86 -2.20
C GLY A 138 16.03 -5.97 -3.04
N GLY A 139 15.29 -7.05 -3.34
CA GLY A 139 15.80 -8.18 -4.12
C GLY A 139 16.27 -7.81 -5.52
N PHE A 140 15.71 -6.76 -6.14
CA PHE A 140 16.14 -6.29 -7.45
C PHE A 140 17.53 -5.62 -7.41
N ALA A 141 17.92 -5.03 -6.27
CA ALA A 141 19.17 -4.29 -6.12
C ALA A 141 20.42 -5.14 -6.39
N SER A 142 20.38 -6.45 -6.10
CA SER A 142 21.52 -7.35 -6.37
C SER A 142 21.85 -7.51 -7.85
N HIS A 143 20.94 -7.14 -8.76
CA HIS A 143 21.15 -7.21 -10.21
C HIS A 143 21.64 -5.88 -10.82
N LEU A 144 21.75 -4.84 -10.00
CA LEU A 144 22.01 -3.47 -10.44
C LEU A 144 23.35 -2.94 -9.92
N GLY A 145 24.36 -3.81 -9.76
CA GLY A 145 25.69 -3.43 -9.28
C GLY A 145 26.39 -2.35 -10.12
N HIS A 146 25.94 -2.13 -11.36
CA HIS A 146 26.42 -1.11 -12.28
C HIS A 146 25.59 0.20 -12.25
N ALA A 147 24.56 0.32 -11.42
CA ALA A 147 23.65 1.47 -11.37
C ALA A 147 23.48 2.01 -9.94
N GLU A 148 22.96 3.23 -9.81
CA GLU A 148 22.57 3.81 -8.53
C GLU A 148 21.13 3.39 -8.20
N PHE A 149 20.93 2.70 -7.08
CA PHE A 149 19.63 2.14 -6.71
C PHE A 149 19.01 2.88 -5.52
N THR A 150 17.70 3.14 -5.61
CA THR A 150 16.86 3.59 -4.49
C THR A 150 15.60 2.72 -4.40
N GLY A 151 15.40 2.08 -3.25
CA GLY A 151 14.14 1.38 -2.94
C GLY A 151 13.16 2.26 -2.16
N LEU A 152 11.87 2.16 -2.46
CA LEU A 152 10.78 2.79 -1.73
C LEU A 152 9.75 1.74 -1.31
N ASP A 153 9.66 1.46 -0.01
CA ASP A 153 8.64 0.60 0.55
C ASP A 153 8.31 1.03 2.00
N PRO A 154 7.04 1.32 2.32
CA PRO A 154 6.65 1.81 3.65
C PRO A 154 6.76 0.73 4.74
N HIS A 155 6.86 -0.55 4.35
CA HIS A 155 6.90 -1.71 5.23
C HIS A 155 8.16 -2.55 5.02
N ALA A 156 9.16 -2.02 4.29
CA ALA A 156 10.46 -2.67 4.15
C ALA A 156 11.09 -2.90 5.52
N VAL A 157 11.56 -4.13 5.73
CA VAL A 157 12.46 -4.44 6.82
C VAL A 157 13.87 -3.97 6.40
N PRO A 158 14.58 -3.19 7.22
CA PRO A 158 15.94 -2.77 6.91
C PRO A 158 16.84 -3.98 6.63
N THR A 159 17.52 -3.98 5.49
CA THR A 159 18.57 -4.96 5.17
C THR A 159 19.90 -4.19 5.08
N PRO A 160 21.02 -4.72 5.62
CA PRO A 160 22.33 -4.04 5.57
C PRO A 160 22.96 -3.95 4.17
N THR A 161 22.28 -4.37 3.11
CA THR A 161 22.77 -4.26 1.74
C THR A 161 22.78 -2.80 1.25
N ARG A 162 23.83 -2.46 0.50
CA ARG A 162 24.04 -1.11 -0.06
C ARG A 162 22.81 -0.68 -0.88
N GLY A 163 22.28 0.52 -0.60
CA GLY A 163 21.23 1.15 -1.39
C GLY A 163 19.79 1.08 -0.82
N CYS A 164 19.58 0.43 0.33
CA CYS A 164 18.26 0.45 0.97
C CYS A 164 18.04 1.77 1.72
N CYS A 165 17.56 2.80 1.00
CA CYS A 165 17.05 4.01 1.62
C CYS A 165 15.69 3.69 2.26
N ALA A 166 15.71 3.10 3.46
CA ALA A 166 14.55 3.06 4.35
C ALA A 166 14.19 4.49 4.76
N ARG A 167 13.53 5.26 3.88
CA ARG A 167 12.98 6.56 4.26
C ARG A 167 11.60 6.37 4.86
N ARG A 168 11.58 5.97 6.16
CA ARG A 168 10.48 6.32 7.05
C ARG A 168 10.32 7.84 7.02
N HIS A 169 9.25 8.35 6.41
CA HIS A 169 8.86 9.74 6.63
C HIS A 169 7.52 9.75 7.37
N GLY A 170 7.62 9.91 8.69
CA GLY A 170 6.55 10.56 9.42
C GLY A 170 6.25 11.93 8.80
N ARG A 171 4.96 12.25 8.71
CA ARG A 171 4.35 13.54 8.36
C ARG A 171 4.88 14.19 7.07
N ILE A 172 4.09 14.07 6.00
CA ILE A 172 4.09 14.99 4.86
C ILE A 172 3.88 16.41 5.41
N SER A 173 4.94 17.22 5.46
CA SER A 173 4.81 18.65 5.73
C SER A 173 4.18 19.32 4.51
N LYS A 174 3.30 20.29 4.76
CA LYS A 174 2.44 20.99 3.78
C LYS A 174 3.17 21.79 2.67
N ARG A 175 4.46 21.55 2.43
CA ARG A 175 5.28 22.33 1.47
C ARG A 175 5.40 21.73 0.06
N ALA A 176 4.95 20.50 -0.17
CA ALA A 176 5.00 19.88 -1.52
C ALA A 176 3.84 20.28 -2.46
N ALA A 177 2.80 20.95 -1.95
CA ALA A 177 1.62 21.31 -2.75
C ALA A 177 1.81 22.55 -3.66
N ARG A 178 2.98 23.20 -3.66
CA ARG A 178 3.17 24.50 -4.34
C ARG A 178 4.03 24.48 -5.61
N ALA A 179 4.50 23.31 -6.06
CA ALA A 179 5.43 23.21 -7.19
C ALA A 179 4.81 22.69 -8.51
N MET A 180 3.48 22.50 -8.60
CA MET A 180 2.82 21.96 -9.80
C MET A 180 1.95 22.98 -10.56
N THR A 181 1.96 24.26 -10.18
CA THR A 181 1.24 25.32 -10.90
C THR A 181 2.19 26.31 -11.57
N SER A 182 2.97 25.85 -12.57
CA SER A 182 3.44 26.74 -13.63
C SER A 182 4.01 25.93 -14.80
N SER A 183 3.23 25.81 -15.86
CA SER A 183 3.73 25.53 -17.20
C SER A 183 2.99 26.48 -18.15
N PRO A 184 3.68 27.19 -19.05
CA PRO A 184 3.04 28.12 -19.97
C PRO A 184 2.39 27.38 -21.16
N PRO A 185 1.41 27.99 -21.84
CA PRO A 185 0.74 27.35 -22.97
C PRO A 185 1.67 27.27 -24.18
N PHE A 186 1.63 26.12 -24.86
CA PHE A 186 2.27 25.90 -26.16
C PHE A 186 1.70 26.89 -27.20
N ARG A 187 2.60 27.48 -28.00
CA ARG A 187 2.28 28.14 -29.27
C ARG A 187 2.29 27.14 -30.41
#